data_AF-A0A3D3X6B4-F1
#
_entry.id   AF-A0A3D3X6B4-F1
#
_cell.length_a   1.000
_cell.length_b   1.000
_cell.length_c   1.000
_cell.angle_alpha   90.00
_cell.angle_beta   90.00
_cell.angle_gamma   90.00
#
_symmetry.space_group_name_H-M   'P 1'
#
loop_
_entity.id
_entity.type
_entity.pdbx_description
1 polymer ?
#
loop_
_entity_poly.entity_id
_entity_poly.type
_entity_poly.pdbx_seq_one_letter_code
_entity_poly.pdbx_strand_id
1 'polypeptide(L)'
;KDYDDRTAIKLGLPSPNASGQVAKVLKQFDLLIAGHTHQTIPKYALDELPRFSVPIIFPGAYAKGVSVVKIKLIENQQRWQIYDMKFDFKSARINQDPMSIKEEIGLSDEMLESVRNYRSQPSKVILKEIPQKVVRNDCLSKLSHVALQQPGKESKFSLLPGSWHTADIKREDLGKPILRKHLFQWMRYDNLPVLANLYGLQIRIMLNPMLRKFQERRIRSSTYLVPGGFEAVPVVEDGPVRLSLKEWNGSTIREDELYKVWMTNYHWNGGSDIRSRALLHDSQLLKREQRFLRDAVFDFLAAKHPKLPLSCKQFLEPI
;
A
#
# COMPACT_ATOMS: atom_id res chain seq x y z
N LYS A 1 3.23 14.13 14.81
CA LYS A 1 4.11 14.66 13.75
C LYS A 1 4.85 13.50 13.09
N ASP A 2 4.67 13.35 11.78
CA ASP A 2 5.09 12.19 10.98
C ASP A 2 6.61 12.00 11.01
N TYR A 3 7.09 10.77 10.88
CA TYR A 3 8.53 10.44 10.89
C TYR A 3 9.26 11.13 9.73
N ASP A 4 8.60 11.22 8.59
CA ASP A 4 9.13 11.83 7.38
C ASP A 4 9.26 13.35 7.54
N ASP A 5 8.33 14.01 8.24
CA ASP A 5 8.43 15.44 8.55
C ASP A 5 9.65 15.74 9.41
N ARG A 6 9.95 14.90 10.42
CA ARG A 6 11.14 15.11 11.27
C ARG A 6 12.44 14.86 10.51
N THR A 7 12.43 13.89 9.61
CA THR A 7 13.60 13.54 8.80
C THR A 7 13.88 14.62 7.77
N ALA A 8 12.85 15.11 7.07
CA ALA A 8 12.97 16.21 6.12
C ALA A 8 13.49 17.49 6.80
N ILE A 9 12.93 17.87 7.96
CA ILE A 9 13.41 19.01 8.77
C ILE A 9 14.88 18.84 9.16
N LYS A 10 15.29 17.64 9.61
CA LYS A 10 16.68 17.37 10.02
C LYS A 10 17.67 17.46 8.85
N LEU A 11 17.24 17.13 7.64
CA LEU A 11 18.08 17.11 6.44
C LEU A 11 18.01 18.40 5.61
N GLY A 12 17.28 19.42 6.08
CA GLY A 12 17.04 20.64 5.29
C GLY A 12 16.25 20.40 4.01
N LEU A 13 15.57 19.26 3.89
CA LEU A 13 14.79 18.88 2.72
C LEU A 13 13.35 19.38 2.86
N PRO A 14 12.69 19.79 1.77
CA PRO A 14 11.26 20.09 1.80
C PRO A 14 10.47 18.85 2.27
N SER A 15 9.45 19.06 3.11
CA SER A 15 8.62 17.94 3.60
C SER A 15 7.94 17.25 2.41
N PRO A 16 7.87 15.89 2.40
CA PRO A 16 7.09 15.14 1.41
C PRO A 16 5.60 15.34 1.67
N ASN A 17 5.11 16.53 1.31
CA ASN A 17 3.75 17.04 1.18
C ASN A 17 3.89 18.57 1.08
N ALA A 18 4.31 19.04 -0.10
CA ALA A 18 4.67 20.43 -0.33
C ALA A 18 3.48 21.40 -0.28
N SER A 19 2.24 20.94 -0.27
CA SER A 19 1.06 21.81 -0.36
C SER A 19 0.98 22.83 0.78
N GLY A 20 1.36 22.45 2.01
CA GLY A 20 1.44 23.38 3.14
C GLY A 20 2.61 24.38 3.04
N GLN A 21 3.71 24.00 2.39
CA GLN A 21 4.84 24.92 2.12
C GLN A 21 4.46 25.90 1.01
N VAL A 22 3.85 25.42 -0.07
CA VAL A 22 3.29 26.23 -1.16
C VAL A 22 2.28 27.24 -0.61
N ALA A 23 1.32 26.80 0.22
CA ALA A 23 0.32 27.67 0.85
C ALA A 23 0.90 28.73 1.79
N LYS A 24 2.12 28.50 2.31
CA LYS A 24 2.83 29.44 3.18
C LYS A 24 3.68 30.44 2.41
N VAL A 25 4.31 30.01 1.31
CA VAL A 25 5.35 30.79 0.60
C VAL A 25 4.78 31.51 -0.61
N LEU A 26 3.90 30.88 -1.39
CA LEU A 26 3.42 31.41 -2.67
C LEU A 26 2.07 32.10 -2.49
N LYS A 27 2.11 33.39 -2.16
CA LYS A 27 0.91 34.23 -1.93
C LYS A 27 0.16 34.64 -3.19
N GLN A 28 0.66 34.26 -4.38
CA GLN A 28 0.04 34.56 -5.67
C GLN A 28 -1.20 33.69 -5.99
N PHE A 29 -1.48 32.68 -5.16
CA PHE A 29 -2.65 31.83 -5.31
C PHE A 29 -3.75 32.30 -4.37
N ASP A 30 -4.99 32.32 -4.86
CA ASP A 30 -6.17 32.64 -4.05
C ASP A 30 -6.71 31.43 -3.27
N LEU A 31 -6.50 30.23 -3.79
CA LEU A 31 -6.95 28.96 -3.22
C LEU A 31 -6.04 27.82 -3.70
N LEU A 32 -5.75 26.89 -2.79
CA LEU A 32 -5.07 25.63 -3.13
C LEU A 32 -5.99 24.44 -2.88
N ILE A 33 -6.04 23.54 -3.86
CA ILE A 33 -6.75 22.26 -3.76
C ILE A 33 -5.70 21.15 -3.74
N ALA A 34 -5.62 20.43 -2.62
CA ALA A 34 -4.61 19.40 -2.41
C ALA A 34 -5.22 18.01 -2.17
N GLY A 35 -4.56 16.96 -2.68
CA GLY A 35 -4.97 15.57 -2.56
C GLY A 35 -3.95 14.68 -1.85
N HIS A 36 -3.86 13.41 -2.27
CA HIS A 36 -2.88 12.39 -1.84
C HIS A 36 -3.03 11.85 -0.40
N THR A 37 -3.23 12.72 0.60
CA THR A 37 -3.27 12.32 2.02
C THR A 37 -4.61 11.74 2.47
N HIS A 38 -5.62 11.76 1.59
CA HIS A 38 -7.01 11.38 1.86
C HIS A 38 -7.67 12.19 3.00
N GLN A 39 -7.08 13.31 3.40
CA GLN A 39 -7.65 14.21 4.41
C GLN A 39 -8.85 14.95 3.82
N THR A 40 -9.83 15.27 4.69
CA THR A 40 -10.98 16.09 4.34
C THR A 40 -10.90 17.39 5.13
N ILE A 41 -10.71 18.51 4.43
CA ILE A 41 -10.61 19.88 4.96
C ILE A 41 -11.30 20.84 3.97
N PRO A 42 -12.30 21.62 4.38
CA PRO A 42 -12.98 21.52 5.69
C PRO A 42 -13.84 20.25 5.77
N LYS A 43 -14.36 19.94 6.97
CA LYS A 43 -15.33 18.85 7.17
C LYS A 43 -16.78 19.34 7.32
N TYR A 44 -16.96 20.64 7.42
CA TYR A 44 -18.22 21.33 7.64
C TYR A 44 -18.09 22.77 7.12
N ALA A 45 -19.19 23.50 7.05
CA ALA A 45 -19.20 24.88 6.59
C ALA A 45 -18.28 25.77 7.45
N LEU A 46 -17.41 26.53 6.80
CA LEU A 46 -16.49 27.48 7.41
C LEU A 46 -16.44 28.75 6.56
N ASP A 47 -16.39 29.89 7.24
CA ASP A 47 -16.18 31.20 6.60
C ASP A 47 -14.69 31.49 6.36
N GLU A 48 -13.78 30.82 7.08
CA GLU A 48 -12.33 30.99 6.92
C GLU A 48 -11.54 29.68 7.18
N LEU A 49 -10.33 29.58 6.60
CA LEU A 49 -9.38 28.49 6.83
C LEU A 49 -8.08 29.05 7.45
N PRO A 50 -7.95 29.11 8.78
CA PRO A 50 -6.97 29.97 9.46
C PRO A 50 -5.52 29.47 9.42
N ARG A 51 -5.23 28.36 8.74
CA ARG A 51 -3.96 27.64 8.93
C ARG A 51 -2.81 28.15 8.07
N PHE A 52 -3.11 28.75 6.92
CA PHE A 52 -2.10 29.15 5.93
C PHE A 52 -2.46 30.51 5.33
N SER A 53 -1.44 31.20 4.80
CA SER A 53 -1.64 32.50 4.15
C SER A 53 -2.49 32.41 2.89
N VAL A 54 -2.44 31.28 2.18
CA VAL A 54 -3.39 30.91 1.13
C VAL A 54 -4.31 29.81 1.66
N PRO A 55 -5.65 29.96 1.56
CA PRO A 55 -6.59 28.91 1.92
C PRO A 55 -6.29 27.61 1.18
N ILE A 56 -6.32 26.48 1.90
CA ILE A 56 -6.07 25.15 1.32
C ILE A 56 -7.17 24.16 1.71
N ILE A 57 -7.76 23.52 0.71
CA ILE A 57 -8.75 22.47 0.88
C ILE A 57 -8.20 21.10 0.52
N PHE A 58 -8.76 20.07 1.15
CA PHE A 58 -8.51 18.68 0.85
C PHE A 58 -9.87 17.97 0.71
N PRO A 59 -10.24 17.43 -0.46
CA PRO A 59 -11.58 16.91 -0.71
C PRO A 59 -11.82 15.48 -0.17
N GLY A 60 -10.87 14.92 0.58
CA GLY A 60 -10.97 13.53 1.06
C GLY A 60 -10.59 12.51 0.00
N ALA A 61 -11.18 11.33 0.10
CA ALA A 61 -10.96 10.20 -0.81
C ALA A 61 -12.22 9.35 -0.95
N TYR A 62 -12.23 8.49 -1.98
CA TYR A 62 -13.28 7.50 -2.23
C TYR A 62 -14.67 8.10 -2.49
N ALA A 63 -14.72 9.31 -3.04
CA ALA A 63 -15.97 10.03 -3.34
C ALA A 63 -16.95 10.09 -2.13
N LYS A 64 -16.42 10.14 -0.90
CA LYS A 64 -17.26 10.26 0.32
C LYS A 64 -18.04 11.57 0.39
N GLY A 65 -17.73 12.52 -0.47
CA GLY A 65 -18.39 13.80 -0.60
C GLY A 65 -17.61 14.73 -1.53
N VAL A 66 -18.04 15.98 -1.59
CA VAL A 66 -17.42 17.04 -2.39
C VAL A 66 -17.13 18.25 -1.51
N SER A 67 -15.93 18.82 -1.65
CA SER A 67 -15.64 20.14 -1.10
C SER A 67 -16.28 21.20 -1.99
N VAL A 68 -16.98 22.14 -1.38
CA VAL A 68 -17.62 23.26 -2.06
C VAL A 68 -16.94 24.54 -1.61
N VAL A 69 -16.49 25.35 -2.57
CA VAL A 69 -15.97 26.70 -2.32
C VAL A 69 -16.86 27.69 -3.03
N LYS A 70 -17.44 28.62 -2.27
CA LYS A 70 -18.25 29.72 -2.79
C LYS A 70 -17.43 30.99 -2.72
N ILE A 71 -17.12 31.57 -3.87
CA ILE A 71 -16.31 32.77 -4.00
C ILE A 71 -17.25 33.91 -4.42
N LYS A 72 -17.21 35.04 -3.71
CA LYS A 72 -17.81 36.30 -4.16
C LYS A 72 -16.71 37.23 -4.63
N LEU A 73 -16.92 37.81 -5.80
CA LEU A 73 -15.98 38.74 -6.42
C LEU A 73 -16.56 40.16 -6.38
N ILE A 74 -15.70 41.16 -6.25
CA ILE A 74 -16.01 42.56 -6.43
C ILE A 74 -15.08 43.13 -7.52
N GLU A 75 -15.63 43.92 -8.43
CA GLU A 75 -14.85 44.61 -9.44
C GLU A 75 -14.41 45.98 -8.91
N ASN A 76 -13.11 46.28 -9.01
CA ASN A 76 -12.56 47.58 -8.70
C ASN A 76 -11.53 47.96 -9.76
N GLN A 77 -11.70 49.12 -10.41
CA GLN A 77 -10.80 49.63 -11.45
C GLN A 77 -10.47 48.57 -12.53
N GLN A 78 -11.49 47.90 -13.07
CA GLN A 78 -11.37 46.84 -14.08
C GLN A 78 -10.59 45.60 -13.60
N ARG A 79 -10.45 45.40 -12.28
CA ARG A 79 -9.85 44.20 -11.68
C ARG A 79 -10.84 43.52 -10.75
N TRP A 80 -11.05 42.23 -10.95
CA TRP A 80 -11.82 41.39 -10.03
C TRP A 80 -10.97 41.05 -8.81
N GLN A 81 -11.53 41.27 -7.63
CA GLN A 81 -10.94 40.90 -6.35
C GLN A 81 -11.90 39.99 -5.60
N ILE A 82 -11.35 39.04 -4.85
CA ILE A 82 -12.16 38.19 -3.98
C ILE A 82 -12.58 39.00 -2.77
N TYR A 83 -13.90 39.14 -2.59
CA TYR A 83 -14.51 39.83 -1.45
C TYR A 83 -14.82 38.87 -0.30
N ASP A 84 -15.27 37.65 -0.61
CA ASP A 84 -15.70 36.65 0.37
C ASP A 84 -15.43 35.25 -0.19
N MET A 85 -14.99 34.33 0.66
CA MET A 85 -14.77 32.94 0.30
C MET A 85 -15.29 32.02 1.41
N LYS A 86 -16.32 31.23 1.11
CA LYS A 86 -16.91 30.27 2.04
C LYS A 86 -16.60 28.85 1.61
N PHE A 87 -16.32 27.99 2.58
CA PHE A 87 -15.93 26.61 2.36
C PHE A 87 -16.96 25.68 3.00
N ASP A 88 -17.22 24.54 2.38
CA ASP A 88 -18.12 23.52 2.89
C ASP A 88 -17.69 22.13 2.40
N PHE A 89 -18.19 21.08 3.05
CA PHE A 89 -18.05 19.71 2.59
C PHE A 89 -19.41 19.02 2.60
N LYS A 90 -19.86 18.63 1.41
CA LYS A 90 -21.12 17.92 1.22
C LYS A 90 -20.85 16.43 1.11
N SER A 91 -21.23 15.68 2.14
CA SER A 91 -21.15 14.21 2.11
C SER A 91 -22.00 13.65 0.96
N ALA A 92 -21.45 12.64 0.28
CA ALA A 92 -22.17 11.90 -0.74
C ALA A 92 -23.37 11.19 -0.11
N ARG A 93 -24.50 11.19 -0.81
CA ARG A 93 -25.70 10.43 -0.46
C ARG A 93 -25.91 9.37 -1.53
N ILE A 94 -26.44 8.22 -1.14
CA ILE A 94 -26.79 7.17 -2.10
C ILE A 94 -27.95 7.70 -2.95
N ASN A 95 -27.73 7.81 -4.26
CA ASN A 95 -28.82 8.03 -5.21
C ASN A 95 -29.55 6.69 -5.39
N GLN A 96 -30.88 6.72 -5.38
CA GLN A 96 -31.71 5.50 -5.47
C GLN A 96 -31.86 4.97 -6.90
N ASP A 97 -31.39 5.72 -7.91
CA ASP A 97 -31.43 5.31 -9.32
C ASP A 97 -30.02 5.00 -9.89
N PRO A 98 -29.61 3.72 -9.90
CA PRO A 98 -28.29 3.28 -10.39
C PRO A 98 -28.19 3.12 -11.92
N MET A 99 -29.29 3.21 -12.68
CA MET A 99 -29.27 3.01 -14.14
C MET A 99 -28.64 4.19 -14.88
N SER A 100 -29.02 5.42 -14.49
CA SER A 100 -28.53 6.67 -15.09
C SER A 100 -27.00 6.83 -15.06
N ILE A 101 -26.36 6.37 -13.97
CA ILE A 101 -24.92 6.54 -13.77
C ILE A 101 -24.11 5.63 -14.72
N LYS A 102 -24.60 4.43 -15.05
CA LYS A 102 -23.86 3.49 -15.93
C LYS A 102 -23.72 4.02 -17.35
N GLU A 103 -24.80 4.59 -17.87
CA GLU A 103 -24.86 5.21 -19.19
C GLU A 103 -23.97 6.45 -19.25
N GLU A 104 -24.00 7.28 -18.20
CA GLU A 104 -23.20 8.51 -18.10
C GLU A 104 -21.69 8.26 -18.05
N ILE A 105 -21.24 7.17 -17.41
CA ILE A 105 -19.81 6.80 -17.32
C ILE A 105 -19.34 5.88 -18.46
N GLY A 106 -20.21 5.54 -19.40
CA GLY A 106 -19.87 4.71 -20.57
C GLY A 106 -19.46 3.28 -20.25
N LEU A 107 -19.94 2.70 -19.15
CA LEU A 107 -19.67 1.30 -18.81
C LEU A 107 -20.70 0.39 -19.48
N SER A 108 -20.27 -0.40 -20.47
CA SER A 108 -21.14 -1.40 -21.11
C SER A 108 -21.44 -2.58 -20.18
N ASP A 109 -22.59 -3.22 -20.37
CA ASP A 109 -22.94 -4.44 -19.64
C ASP A 109 -21.93 -5.57 -19.89
N GLU A 110 -21.34 -5.64 -21.09
CA GLU A 110 -20.29 -6.59 -21.42
C GLU A 110 -19.03 -6.38 -20.56
N MET A 111 -18.57 -5.14 -20.38
CA MET A 111 -17.43 -4.83 -19.52
C MET A 111 -17.74 -5.18 -18.06
N LEU A 112 -18.94 -4.86 -17.58
CA LEU A 112 -19.37 -5.19 -16.23
C LEU A 112 -19.41 -6.71 -16.01
N GLU A 113 -19.92 -7.45 -16.99
CA GLU A 113 -20.01 -8.90 -16.92
C GLU A 113 -18.64 -9.57 -16.97
N SER A 114 -17.73 -9.08 -17.82
CA SER A 114 -16.33 -9.50 -17.85
C SER A 114 -15.65 -9.31 -16.47
N VAL A 115 -15.84 -8.15 -15.84
CA VAL A 115 -15.31 -7.87 -14.50
C VAL A 115 -15.95 -8.78 -13.44
N ARG A 116 -17.26 -9.03 -13.51
CA ARG A 116 -17.96 -9.94 -12.58
C ARG A 116 -17.43 -11.36 -12.72
N ASN A 117 -17.32 -11.87 -13.94
CA ASN A 117 -16.80 -13.20 -14.25
C ASN A 117 -15.35 -13.37 -13.79
N TYR A 118 -14.50 -12.39 -14.04
CA TYR A 118 -13.14 -12.42 -13.54
C TYR A 118 -13.10 -12.40 -12.01
N ARG A 119 -13.89 -11.56 -11.34
CA ARG A 119 -13.91 -11.49 -9.87
C ARG A 119 -14.50 -12.73 -9.19
N SER A 120 -15.40 -13.46 -9.86
CA SER A 120 -16.09 -14.63 -9.34
C SER A 120 -15.31 -15.94 -9.48
N GLN A 121 -14.17 -15.95 -10.16
CA GLN A 121 -13.36 -17.16 -10.34
C GLN A 121 -12.95 -17.76 -8.98
N PRO A 122 -13.25 -19.05 -8.73
CA PRO A 122 -12.93 -19.72 -7.47
C PRO A 122 -11.52 -20.31 -7.48
N SER A 123 -10.90 -20.35 -6.31
CA SER A 123 -9.69 -21.13 -6.05
C SER A 123 -10.03 -22.56 -5.57
N LYS A 124 -9.01 -23.36 -5.26
CA LYS A 124 -9.13 -24.70 -4.66
C LYS A 124 -8.93 -24.67 -3.14
N VAL A 125 -9.29 -23.56 -2.50
CA VAL A 125 -9.12 -23.33 -1.07
C VAL A 125 -10.37 -22.69 -0.49
N ILE A 126 -10.93 -23.28 0.55
CA ILE A 126 -12.10 -22.81 1.29
C ILE A 126 -11.69 -21.85 2.40
N LEU A 127 -12.53 -20.84 2.62
CA LEU A 127 -12.50 -19.97 3.79
C LEU A 127 -13.28 -20.60 4.95
N LYS A 128 -12.60 -21.11 5.98
CA LYS A 128 -13.25 -21.71 7.15
C LYS A 128 -13.75 -20.66 8.14
N GLU A 129 -12.94 -19.62 8.35
CA GLU A 129 -13.15 -18.62 9.40
C GLU A 129 -12.76 -17.23 8.93
N ILE A 130 -13.31 -16.20 9.57
CA ILE A 130 -12.88 -14.81 9.33
C ILE A 130 -11.60 -14.56 10.13
N PRO A 131 -10.42 -14.41 9.49
CA PRO A 131 -9.17 -14.32 10.21
C PRO A 131 -8.99 -12.98 10.92
N GLN A 132 -8.41 -13.03 12.12
CA GLN A 132 -7.86 -11.84 12.76
C GLN A 132 -6.74 -11.22 11.90
N LYS A 133 -6.54 -9.90 12.03
CA LYS A 133 -5.58 -9.13 11.22
C LYS A 133 -4.16 -9.71 11.24
N VAL A 134 -3.68 -10.15 12.40
CA VAL A 134 -2.32 -10.69 12.55
C VAL A 134 -2.16 -12.02 11.80
N VAL A 135 -3.08 -12.96 12.03
CA VAL A 135 -3.13 -14.26 11.36
C VAL A 135 -3.22 -14.10 9.84
N ARG A 136 -4.14 -13.24 9.37
CA ARG A 136 -4.28 -12.92 7.95
C ARG A 136 -2.97 -12.40 7.36
N ASN A 137 -2.34 -11.43 8.02
CA ASN A 137 -1.14 -10.80 7.47
C ASN A 137 0.04 -11.78 7.42
N ASP A 138 0.20 -12.63 8.42
CA ASP A 138 1.23 -13.69 8.40
C ASP A 138 0.97 -14.69 7.27
N CYS A 139 -0.27 -15.18 7.13
CA CYS A 139 -0.65 -16.05 6.03
C CYS A 139 -0.39 -15.41 4.65
N LEU A 140 -0.85 -14.18 4.41
CA LEU A 140 -0.67 -13.52 3.10
C LEU A 140 0.80 -13.24 2.77
N SER A 141 1.63 -12.94 3.78
CA SER A 141 3.07 -12.77 3.57
C SER A 141 3.72 -14.08 3.14
N LYS A 142 3.36 -15.19 3.79
CA LYS A 142 3.84 -16.54 3.44
C LYS A 142 3.29 -17.02 2.10
N LEU A 143 2.02 -16.75 1.79
CA LEU A 143 1.43 -17.05 0.47
C LEU A 143 2.15 -16.29 -0.64
N SER A 144 2.43 -15.00 -0.44
CA SER A 144 3.16 -14.18 -1.40
C SER A 144 4.56 -14.73 -1.67
N HIS A 145 5.24 -15.21 -0.63
CA HIS A 145 6.52 -15.90 -0.79
C HIS A 145 6.36 -17.19 -1.59
N VAL A 146 5.57 -18.17 -1.12
CA VAL A 146 5.48 -19.50 -1.77
C VAL A 146 4.93 -19.44 -3.19
N ALA A 147 4.05 -18.48 -3.51
CA ALA A 147 3.56 -18.24 -4.86
C ALA A 147 4.68 -17.87 -5.85
N LEU A 148 5.78 -17.29 -5.36
CA LEU A 148 6.98 -16.99 -6.14
C LEU A 148 8.05 -18.10 -6.08
N GLN A 149 7.84 -19.16 -5.29
CA GLN A 149 8.78 -20.28 -5.09
C GLN A 149 8.41 -21.54 -5.90
N GLN A 150 7.57 -21.42 -6.93
CA GLN A 150 7.20 -22.57 -7.78
C GLN A 150 8.43 -23.22 -8.44
N PRO A 151 8.37 -24.53 -8.79
CA PRO A 151 9.49 -25.24 -9.41
C PRO A 151 10.09 -24.48 -10.61
N GLY A 152 11.41 -24.33 -10.63
CA GLY A 152 12.11 -23.55 -11.67
C GLY A 152 12.30 -22.05 -11.37
N LYS A 153 11.86 -21.57 -10.19
CA LYS A 153 12.08 -20.17 -9.78
C LYS A 153 13.51 -19.93 -9.27
N GLU A 154 14.09 -18.81 -9.70
CA GLU A 154 15.52 -18.48 -9.63
C GLU A 154 16.04 -18.04 -8.25
N SER A 155 15.17 -17.92 -7.24
CA SER A 155 15.54 -17.40 -5.92
C SER A 155 14.71 -18.01 -4.80
N LYS A 156 15.41 -18.40 -3.73
CA LYS A 156 14.86 -18.87 -2.46
C LYS A 156 14.39 -17.75 -1.52
N PHE A 157 14.68 -16.49 -1.84
CA PHE A 157 14.48 -15.36 -0.93
C PHE A 157 13.46 -14.34 -1.46
N SER A 158 12.75 -13.73 -0.53
CA SER A 158 11.85 -12.62 -0.85
C SER A 158 11.77 -11.58 0.26
N LEU A 159 11.58 -10.32 -0.12
CA LEU A 159 11.22 -9.19 0.73
C LEU A 159 9.94 -8.57 0.19
N LEU A 160 8.80 -9.03 0.72
CA LEU A 160 7.47 -8.67 0.22
C LEU A 160 6.66 -7.90 1.28
N PRO A 161 5.63 -7.12 0.89
CA PRO A 161 4.82 -6.39 1.86
C PRO A 161 4.24 -7.33 2.94
N GLY A 162 4.26 -6.88 4.20
CA GLY A 162 3.68 -7.61 5.33
C GLY A 162 2.39 -7.02 5.88
N SER A 163 1.91 -5.94 5.28
CA SER A 163 0.73 -5.20 5.74
C SER A 163 -0.33 -5.22 4.66
N TRP A 164 -1.38 -6.00 4.91
CA TRP A 164 -2.45 -6.23 3.95
C TRP A 164 -3.77 -5.66 4.44
N HIS A 165 -4.62 -5.28 3.49
CA HIS A 165 -5.91 -4.68 3.79
C HIS A 165 -6.87 -5.73 4.36
N THR A 166 -7.81 -5.27 5.19
CA THR A 166 -8.92 -6.13 5.62
C THR A 166 -9.91 -6.25 4.46
N ALA A 167 -10.27 -7.49 4.14
CA ALA A 167 -11.35 -7.79 3.22
C ALA A 167 -12.69 -7.66 3.94
N ASP A 168 -13.70 -7.24 3.20
CA ASP A 168 -15.09 -7.22 3.66
C ASP A 168 -15.68 -8.62 3.46
N ILE A 169 -15.12 -9.57 4.20
CA ILE A 169 -15.55 -10.97 4.20
C ILE A 169 -16.81 -11.06 5.03
N LYS A 170 -17.87 -11.60 4.43
CA LYS A 170 -19.15 -11.80 5.10
C LYS A 170 -19.25 -13.22 5.64
N ARG A 171 -20.19 -13.43 6.57
CA ARG A 171 -20.49 -14.79 7.06
C ARG A 171 -20.93 -15.71 5.92
N GLU A 172 -21.60 -15.18 4.91
CA GLU A 172 -22.00 -15.96 3.73
C GLU A 172 -20.84 -16.46 2.87
N ASP A 173 -19.61 -15.92 3.03
CA ASP A 173 -18.42 -16.39 2.31
C ASP A 173 -17.75 -17.59 3.03
N LEU A 174 -18.16 -17.94 4.25
CA LEU A 174 -17.63 -19.09 5.00
C LEU A 174 -18.06 -20.42 4.39
N GLY A 175 -17.17 -21.41 4.42
CA GLY A 175 -17.37 -22.71 3.78
C GLY A 175 -17.28 -22.68 2.25
N LYS A 176 -17.06 -21.50 1.65
CA LYS A 176 -16.95 -21.32 0.20
C LYS A 176 -15.50 -21.13 -0.26
N PRO A 177 -15.21 -21.41 -1.54
CA PRO A 177 -13.90 -21.14 -2.12
C PRO A 177 -13.52 -19.65 -2.02
N ILE A 178 -12.23 -19.38 -1.78
CA ILE A 178 -11.68 -18.04 -1.95
C ILE A 178 -11.80 -17.65 -3.42
N LEU A 179 -12.49 -16.55 -3.69
CA LEU A 179 -12.64 -15.97 -5.03
C LEU A 179 -11.56 -14.91 -5.29
N ARG A 180 -11.30 -14.60 -6.57
CA ARG A 180 -10.43 -13.48 -6.95
C ARG A 180 -10.80 -12.17 -6.25
N LYS A 181 -12.10 -11.87 -6.08
CA LYS A 181 -12.59 -10.67 -5.36
C LYS A 181 -11.97 -10.51 -3.95
N HIS A 182 -11.74 -11.60 -3.23
CA HIS A 182 -11.17 -11.55 -1.87
C HIS A 182 -9.71 -11.12 -1.91
N LEU A 183 -8.93 -11.61 -2.88
CA LEU A 183 -7.54 -11.20 -3.05
C LEU A 183 -7.41 -9.73 -3.46
N PHE A 184 -8.32 -9.19 -4.27
CA PHE A 184 -8.34 -7.75 -4.57
C PHE A 184 -8.55 -6.90 -3.32
N GLN A 185 -9.34 -7.39 -2.36
CA GLN A 185 -9.58 -6.67 -1.12
C GLN A 185 -8.38 -6.73 -0.16
N TRP A 186 -7.68 -7.88 -0.09
CA TRP A 186 -6.48 -8.07 0.72
C TRP A 186 -5.23 -7.39 0.11
N MET A 187 -5.02 -7.56 -1.19
CA MET A 187 -3.84 -7.17 -1.97
C MET A 187 -4.23 -6.15 -3.07
N ARG A 188 -4.59 -4.94 -2.64
CA ARG A 188 -5.22 -3.91 -3.50
C ARG A 188 -4.33 -3.35 -4.61
N TYR A 189 -3.02 -3.48 -4.46
CA TYR A 189 -2.07 -2.85 -5.38
C TYR A 189 -1.62 -3.82 -6.45
N ASP A 190 -1.53 -3.30 -7.68
CA ASP A 190 -1.05 -4.01 -8.87
C ASP A 190 0.47 -4.04 -8.90
N ASN A 191 1.04 -4.65 -7.86
CA ASN A 191 2.46 -4.81 -7.70
C ASN A 191 2.96 -5.99 -8.53
N LEU A 192 3.90 -5.72 -9.43
CA LEU A 192 4.63 -6.74 -10.17
C LEU A 192 5.80 -7.24 -9.31
N PRO A 193 6.03 -8.57 -9.21
CA PRO A 193 7.26 -9.11 -8.65
C PRO A 193 8.46 -8.71 -9.52
N VAL A 194 9.57 -8.35 -8.87
CA VAL A 194 10.86 -8.10 -9.50
C VAL A 194 11.93 -8.89 -8.78
N LEU A 195 12.89 -9.42 -9.54
CA LEU A 195 14.03 -10.14 -9.00
C LEU A 195 15.26 -9.24 -9.08
N ALA A 196 15.98 -9.11 -7.97
CA ALA A 196 17.19 -8.31 -7.89
C ALA A 196 18.31 -9.02 -7.12
N ASN A 197 19.57 -8.68 -7.42
CA ASN A 197 20.73 -9.07 -6.63
C ASN A 197 20.98 -8.05 -5.53
N LEU A 198 20.75 -8.43 -4.27
CA LEU A 198 20.90 -7.55 -3.12
C LEU A 198 22.03 -8.04 -2.21
N TYR A 199 22.83 -7.10 -1.71
CA TYR A 199 23.76 -7.40 -0.63
C TYR A 199 23.00 -7.72 0.67
N GLY A 200 23.52 -8.61 1.52
CA GLY A 200 22.92 -8.87 2.84
C GLY A 200 22.77 -7.59 3.67
N LEU A 201 23.71 -6.65 3.55
CA LEU A 201 23.60 -5.32 4.16
C LEU A 201 22.37 -4.55 3.67
N GLN A 202 22.09 -4.57 2.36
CA GLN A 202 20.92 -3.93 1.78
C GLN A 202 19.63 -4.57 2.29
N ILE A 203 19.56 -5.90 2.32
CA ILE A 203 18.42 -6.67 2.89
C ILE A 203 18.14 -6.22 4.32
N ARG A 204 19.18 -6.11 5.16
CA ARG A 204 19.05 -5.66 6.55
C ARG A 204 18.54 -4.23 6.65
N ILE A 205 19.08 -3.30 5.85
CA ILE A 205 18.65 -1.90 5.82
C ILE A 205 17.17 -1.78 5.45
N MET A 206 16.72 -2.56 4.47
CA MET A 206 15.31 -2.59 4.06
C MET A 206 14.39 -3.09 5.18
N LEU A 207 14.87 -3.99 6.03
CA LEU A 207 14.16 -4.55 7.18
C LEU A 207 14.20 -3.66 8.44
N ASN A 208 14.86 -2.51 8.43
CA ASN A 208 14.85 -1.57 9.57
C ASN A 208 13.44 -1.21 10.11
N PRO A 209 12.39 -1.04 9.27
CA PRO A 209 11.02 -0.86 9.76
C PRO A 209 10.49 -2.08 10.54
N MET A 210 10.88 -3.30 10.19
CA MET A 210 10.55 -4.50 10.98
C MET A 210 11.19 -4.45 12.37
N LEU A 211 12.47 -4.09 12.47
CA LEU A 211 13.15 -3.91 13.76
C LEU A 211 12.43 -2.89 14.65
N ARG A 212 12.02 -1.75 14.07
CA ARG A 212 11.22 -0.74 14.78
C ARG A 212 9.90 -1.29 15.29
N LYS A 213 9.25 -2.16 14.52
CA LYS A 213 8.01 -2.82 14.94
C LYS A 213 8.25 -3.79 16.10
N PHE A 214 9.35 -4.54 16.12
CA PHE A 214 9.73 -5.36 17.27
C PHE A 214 9.97 -4.54 18.53
N GLN A 215 10.39 -3.28 18.37
CA GLN A 215 10.53 -2.30 19.45
C GLN A 215 9.22 -1.52 19.73
N GLU A 216 8.08 -2.02 19.25
CA GLU A 216 6.75 -1.41 19.42
C GLU A 216 6.61 0.02 18.85
N ARG A 217 7.53 0.43 17.98
CA ARG A 217 7.50 1.76 17.36
C ARG A 217 6.54 1.74 16.18
N ARG A 218 5.80 2.84 16.02
CA ARG A 218 4.90 3.04 14.88
C ARG A 218 5.70 3.08 13.57
N ILE A 219 5.22 2.33 12.58
CA ILE A 219 5.75 2.32 11.22
C ILE A 219 4.64 2.55 10.20
N ARG A 220 5.01 3.01 9.01
CA ARG A 220 4.09 3.09 7.85
C ARG A 220 3.90 1.69 7.28
N SER A 221 2.66 1.31 6.97
CA SER A 221 2.35 -0.03 6.46
C SER A 221 3.11 -0.37 5.18
N SER A 222 3.29 0.61 4.30
CA SER A 222 4.04 0.47 3.04
C SER A 222 5.55 0.29 3.23
N THR A 223 6.10 0.55 4.42
CA THR A 223 7.53 0.31 4.73
C THR A 223 7.77 -1.07 5.33
N TYR A 224 6.71 -1.78 5.71
CA TYR A 224 6.81 -3.05 6.41
C TYR A 224 6.98 -4.21 5.41
N LEU A 225 8.22 -4.63 5.20
CA LEU A 225 8.57 -5.84 4.45
C LEU A 225 8.68 -7.04 5.40
N VAL A 226 8.38 -8.23 4.89
CA VAL A 226 8.52 -9.52 5.58
C VAL A 226 9.48 -10.41 4.79
N PRO A 227 10.48 -11.02 5.45
CA PRO A 227 11.38 -11.96 4.83
C PRO A 227 10.66 -13.28 4.52
N GLY A 228 11.00 -13.89 3.38
CA GLY A 228 10.61 -15.24 3.01
C GLY A 228 11.84 -16.02 2.59
N GLY A 229 11.94 -17.29 3.02
CA GLY A 229 13.13 -18.14 2.86
C GLY A 229 14.23 -17.91 3.91
N PHE A 230 14.03 -16.94 4.80
CA PHE A 230 14.94 -16.61 5.91
C PHE A 230 14.16 -15.91 7.01
N GLU A 231 14.79 -15.78 8.18
CA GLU A 231 14.28 -15.04 9.32
C GLU A 231 15.18 -13.85 9.65
N ALA A 232 14.57 -12.83 10.26
CA ALA A 232 15.25 -11.65 10.75
C ALA A 232 14.93 -11.49 12.23
N VAL A 233 15.92 -11.69 13.09
CA VAL A 233 15.76 -11.73 14.55
C VAL A 233 16.52 -10.57 15.18
N PRO A 234 15.90 -9.79 16.09
CA PRO A 234 16.62 -8.78 16.86
C PRO A 234 17.74 -9.42 17.68
N VAL A 235 18.94 -8.89 17.57
CA VAL A 235 20.09 -9.26 18.40
C VAL A 235 20.60 -8.03 19.14
N VAL A 236 20.93 -8.24 20.42
CA VAL A 236 21.59 -7.25 21.27
C VAL A 236 23.06 -7.62 21.29
N GLU A 237 23.85 -6.91 20.50
CA GLU A 237 25.30 -6.89 20.61
C GLU A 237 25.70 -5.68 21.48
N ASP A 238 26.97 -5.55 21.86
CA ASP A 238 27.49 -4.35 22.53
C ASP A 238 27.31 -3.12 21.62
N GLY A 239 26.13 -2.48 21.68
CA GLY A 239 25.72 -1.44 20.75
C GLY A 239 24.21 -1.37 20.46
N PRO A 240 23.80 -0.68 19.39
CA PRO A 240 22.39 -0.57 19.01
C PRO A 240 21.85 -1.93 18.55
N VAL A 241 20.61 -2.25 18.92
CA VAL A 241 19.91 -3.47 18.47
C VAL A 241 19.93 -3.56 16.95
N ARG A 242 20.35 -4.72 16.41
CA ARG A 242 20.41 -5.01 14.98
C ARG A 242 19.55 -6.23 14.65
N LEU A 243 19.34 -6.48 13.35
CA LEU A 243 18.74 -7.73 12.88
C LEU A 243 19.85 -8.69 12.46
N SER A 244 19.87 -9.87 13.09
CA SER A 244 20.57 -11.04 12.56
C SER A 244 19.70 -11.68 11.49
N LEU A 245 20.28 -11.95 10.33
CA LEU A 245 19.58 -12.56 9.19
C LEU A 245 20.04 -14.01 9.05
N LYS A 246 19.12 -14.96 9.20
CA LYS A 246 19.42 -16.40 9.16
C LYS A 246 18.53 -17.13 8.17
N GLU A 247 19.12 -17.96 7.34
CA GLU A 247 18.37 -18.92 6.54
C GLU A 247 17.70 -19.96 7.43
N TRP A 248 16.70 -20.67 6.90
CA TRP A 248 16.00 -21.74 7.64
C TRP A 248 16.86 -22.95 7.97
N ASN A 249 17.99 -23.14 7.28
CA ASN A 249 18.99 -24.15 7.63
C ASN A 249 19.96 -23.68 8.74
N GLY A 250 19.77 -22.47 9.27
CA GLY A 250 20.61 -21.87 10.32
C GLY A 250 21.83 -21.11 9.81
N SER A 251 22.13 -21.12 8.50
CA SER A 251 23.24 -20.34 7.95
C SER A 251 22.97 -18.83 8.05
N THR A 252 24.02 -18.05 8.23
CA THR A 252 23.91 -16.58 8.32
C THR A 252 23.93 -15.98 6.91
N ILE A 253 23.04 -15.03 6.66
CA ILE A 253 23.09 -14.18 5.48
C ILE A 253 24.17 -13.12 5.74
N ARG A 254 25.33 -13.27 5.07
CA ARG A 254 26.47 -12.37 5.22
C ARG A 254 26.20 -11.03 4.56
N GLU A 255 26.73 -9.96 5.13
CA GLU A 255 26.43 -8.59 4.70
C GLU A 255 27.01 -8.23 3.33
N ASP A 256 28.16 -8.80 3.00
CA ASP A 256 29.00 -8.54 1.82
C ASP A 256 28.69 -9.46 0.63
N GLU A 257 27.82 -10.44 0.83
CA GLU A 257 27.38 -11.37 -0.22
C GLU A 257 26.13 -10.88 -0.96
N LEU A 258 26.06 -11.23 -2.25
CA LEU A 258 24.90 -10.99 -3.09
C LEU A 258 23.91 -12.16 -3.05
N TYR A 259 22.64 -11.81 -2.89
CA TYR A 259 21.53 -12.74 -2.89
C TYR A 259 20.49 -12.32 -3.91
N LYS A 260 19.99 -13.28 -4.71
CA LYS A 260 18.81 -13.05 -5.53
C LYS A 260 17.60 -12.93 -4.62
N VAL A 261 16.86 -11.83 -4.67
CA VAL A 261 15.71 -11.57 -3.78
C VAL A 261 14.52 -11.06 -4.59
N TRP A 262 13.36 -11.67 -4.39
CA TRP A 262 12.09 -11.18 -4.91
C TRP A 262 11.58 -9.98 -4.11
N MET A 263 11.20 -8.92 -4.80
CA MET A 263 10.57 -7.72 -4.25
C MET A 263 9.35 -7.33 -5.09
N THR A 264 8.59 -6.31 -4.68
CA THR A 264 7.63 -5.66 -5.58
C THR A 264 8.26 -4.49 -6.31
N ASN A 265 7.79 -4.21 -7.53
CA ASN A 265 8.18 -3.05 -8.32
C ASN A 265 8.00 -1.73 -7.56
N TYR A 266 6.95 -1.59 -6.74
CA TYR A 266 6.76 -0.41 -5.88
C TYR A 266 7.99 -0.14 -5.01
N HIS A 267 8.50 -1.14 -4.29
CA HIS A 267 9.65 -0.96 -3.40
C HIS A 267 10.96 -0.80 -4.18
N TRP A 268 11.14 -1.56 -5.27
CA TRP A 268 12.30 -1.45 -6.15
C TRP A 268 12.45 -0.06 -6.78
N ASN A 269 11.33 0.54 -7.18
CA ASN A 269 11.29 1.87 -7.80
C ASN A 269 11.36 3.02 -6.77
N GLY A 270 11.58 2.76 -5.49
CA GLY A 270 11.73 3.79 -4.45
C GLY A 270 10.48 4.09 -3.63
N GLY A 271 9.42 3.31 -3.80
CA GLY A 271 8.27 3.33 -2.89
C GLY A 271 8.74 3.17 -1.45
N SER A 272 8.17 3.98 -0.56
CA SER A 272 8.55 4.03 0.87
C SER A 272 10.03 4.36 1.13
N ASP A 273 10.69 5.09 0.22
CA ASP A 273 12.10 5.51 0.36
C ASP A 273 13.05 4.29 0.49
N ILE A 274 12.66 3.14 -0.05
CA ILE A 274 13.44 1.90 0.11
C ILE A 274 14.69 1.93 -0.77
N ARG A 275 14.53 2.34 -2.03
CA ARG A 275 15.59 2.35 -3.04
C ARG A 275 16.77 3.25 -2.63
N SER A 276 16.47 4.47 -2.22
CA SER A 276 17.42 5.48 -1.72
C SER A 276 18.12 5.00 -0.45
N ARG A 277 17.37 4.56 0.58
CA ARG A 277 17.97 4.12 1.86
C ARG A 277 18.89 2.92 1.71
N ALA A 278 18.53 1.97 0.84
CA ALA A 278 19.33 0.77 0.59
C ALA A 278 20.33 0.94 -0.57
N LEU A 279 20.44 2.14 -1.15
CA LEU A 279 21.35 2.46 -2.25
C LEU A 279 21.25 1.47 -3.42
N LEU A 280 20.02 1.16 -3.85
CA LEU A 280 19.82 0.22 -4.95
C LEU A 280 20.22 0.83 -6.28
N HIS A 281 20.94 0.06 -7.07
CA HIS A 281 21.44 0.42 -8.38
C HIS A 281 20.74 -0.40 -9.48
N ASP A 282 20.52 0.20 -10.67
CA ASP A 282 19.76 -0.46 -11.73
C ASP A 282 20.39 -1.75 -12.26
N SER A 283 21.73 -1.86 -12.22
CA SER A 283 22.45 -3.09 -12.58
C SER A 283 22.12 -4.28 -11.67
N GLN A 284 21.50 -4.05 -10.51
CA GLN A 284 21.08 -5.11 -9.60
C GLN A 284 19.75 -5.74 -10.02
N LEU A 285 18.98 -5.11 -10.91
CA LEU A 285 17.72 -5.67 -11.41
C LEU A 285 18.00 -6.81 -12.39
N LEU A 286 17.48 -8.00 -12.09
CA LEU A 286 17.61 -9.18 -12.93
C LEU A 286 16.39 -9.39 -13.81
N LYS A 287 15.20 -9.24 -13.23
CA LYS A 287 13.94 -9.59 -13.91
C LYS A 287 12.76 -8.77 -13.41
N ARG A 288 11.82 -8.50 -14.31
CA ARG A 288 10.46 -8.03 -13.98
C ARG A 288 9.45 -9.07 -14.45
N GLU A 289 8.61 -9.56 -13.55
CA GLU A 289 7.49 -10.42 -13.93
C GLU A 289 6.41 -9.59 -14.63
N GLN A 290 5.67 -10.21 -15.55
CA GLN A 290 4.57 -9.58 -16.29
C GLN A 290 3.21 -9.73 -15.60
N ARG A 291 3.13 -10.59 -14.57
CA ARG A 291 1.91 -10.87 -13.84
C ARG A 291 1.99 -10.30 -12.43
N PHE A 292 0.88 -9.76 -11.93
CA PHE A 292 0.83 -9.18 -10.59
C PHE A 292 1.04 -10.24 -9.52
N LEU A 293 1.62 -9.82 -8.39
CA LEU A 293 1.83 -10.70 -7.22
C LEU A 293 0.51 -11.32 -6.74
N ARG A 294 -0.58 -10.54 -6.80
CA ARG A 294 -1.93 -11.01 -6.46
C ARG A 294 -2.38 -12.17 -7.36
N ASP A 295 -2.09 -12.11 -8.65
CA ASP A 295 -2.41 -13.19 -9.59
C ASP A 295 -1.56 -14.43 -9.35
N ALA A 296 -0.26 -14.26 -9.04
CA ALA A 296 0.60 -15.38 -8.66
C ALA A 296 0.07 -16.10 -7.41
N VAL A 297 -0.42 -15.34 -6.42
CA VAL A 297 -1.08 -15.91 -5.23
C VAL A 297 -2.38 -16.63 -5.60
N PHE A 298 -3.20 -16.06 -6.48
CA PHE A 298 -4.42 -16.72 -6.92
C PHE A 298 -4.13 -18.06 -7.62
N ASP A 299 -3.20 -18.06 -8.56
CA ASP A 299 -2.84 -19.25 -9.33
C ASP A 299 -2.29 -20.35 -8.40
N PHE A 300 -1.51 -19.97 -7.38
CA PHE A 300 -1.07 -20.90 -6.34
C PHE A 300 -2.27 -21.52 -5.61
N LEU A 301 -3.26 -20.72 -5.19
CA LEU A 301 -4.45 -21.22 -4.50
C LEU A 301 -5.39 -22.02 -5.44
N ALA A 302 -5.35 -21.77 -6.74
CA ALA A 302 -6.16 -22.45 -7.75
C ALA A 302 -5.53 -23.76 -8.26
N ALA A 303 -4.28 -24.05 -7.91
CA ALA A 303 -3.60 -25.30 -8.25
C ALA A 303 -4.35 -26.53 -7.71
N LYS A 304 -4.17 -27.70 -8.35
CA LYS A 304 -4.91 -28.94 -8.02
C LYS A 304 -4.79 -29.37 -6.56
N HIS A 305 -3.61 -29.18 -5.94
CA HIS A 305 -3.33 -29.52 -4.54
C HIS A 305 -2.41 -28.46 -3.91
N PRO A 306 -2.94 -27.30 -3.49
CA PRO A 306 -2.13 -26.22 -2.98
C PRO A 306 -1.60 -26.55 -1.58
N LYS A 307 -0.28 -26.59 -1.42
CA LYS A 307 0.37 -26.82 -0.12
C LYS A 307 0.38 -25.54 0.72
N LEU A 308 -0.71 -25.29 1.44
CA LEU A 308 -0.85 -24.07 2.23
C LEU A 308 0.23 -23.94 3.33
N PRO A 309 0.82 -22.74 3.50
CA PRO A 309 1.65 -22.44 4.66
C PRO A 309 0.90 -22.69 5.97
N LEU A 310 1.60 -23.11 7.03
CA LEU A 310 0.99 -23.50 8.30
C LEU A 310 0.09 -22.41 8.89
N SER A 311 0.49 -21.14 8.80
CA SER A 311 -0.31 -20.02 9.31
C SER A 311 -1.61 -19.78 8.55
N CYS A 312 -1.69 -20.22 7.30
CA CYS A 312 -2.92 -20.14 6.52
C CYS A 312 -3.94 -21.20 6.93
N LYS A 313 -3.48 -22.36 7.42
CA LYS A 313 -4.37 -23.48 7.83
C LYS A 313 -5.31 -23.13 8.98
N GLN A 314 -5.02 -22.05 9.71
CA GLN A 314 -5.88 -21.54 10.78
C GLN A 314 -7.27 -21.14 10.26
N PHE A 315 -7.35 -20.59 9.04
CA PHE A 315 -8.63 -20.08 8.49
C PHE A 315 -8.88 -20.50 7.04
N LEU A 316 -7.91 -21.14 6.39
CA LEU A 316 -8.02 -21.68 5.03
C LEU A 316 -7.85 -23.19 5.02
N GLU A 317 -8.49 -23.86 4.06
CA GLU A 317 -8.43 -25.31 3.90
C GLU A 317 -8.44 -25.68 2.41
N PRO A 318 -7.54 -26.56 1.92
CA PRO A 318 -7.63 -27.07 0.55
C PRO A 318 -8.92 -27.84 0.30
N ILE A 319 -9.45 -27.75 -0.92
CA ILE A 319 -10.61 -28.53 -1.40
C ILE A 319 -10.18 -29.93 -1.84
#